data_AF-A0A317JGS9-F1
#
_entry.id   AF-A0A317JGS9-F1
#
_cell.length_a   1.000
_cell.length_b   1.000
_cell.length_c   1.000
_cell.angle_alpha   90.00
_cell.angle_beta   90.00
_cell.angle_gamma   90.00
#
_symmetry.space_group_name_H-M   'P 1'
#
loop_
_entity.id
_entity.type
_entity.pdbx_description
1 polymer ?
#
loop_
_entity_poly.entity_id
_entity_poly.type
_entity_poly.pdbx_seq_one_letter_code
_entity_poly.pdbx_strand_id
1 'polypeptide(L)' 'MRKIILYIAASIDGYIARENGLVDWLDHDVELGEYKVDRFLEQIDSILIGRKTYTGLSQLNHADFRYVPLPLRVLPV' A
#
# COMPACT_ATOMS: atom_id res chain seq x y z
N MET A 1 -13.95 -19.77 5.21
CA MET A 1 -13.12 -19.64 3.98
C MET A 1 -12.25 -18.40 4.11
N ARG A 2 -10.98 -18.45 3.70
CA ARG A 2 -10.08 -17.30 3.75
C ARG A 2 -10.38 -16.36 2.59
N LYS A 3 -10.43 -15.05 2.83
CA LYS A 3 -10.67 -14.04 1.79
C LYS A 3 -9.34 -13.51 1.26
N ILE A 4 -9.28 -13.23 -0.03
CA ILE A 4 -8.19 -12.48 -0.67
C ILE A 4 -8.79 -11.15 -1.10
N ILE A 5 -8.21 -10.05 -0.64
CA ILE A 5 -8.72 -8.69 -0.87
C ILE A 5 -7.60 -7.88 -1.52
N LEU A 6 -7.92 -7.21 -2.62
CA LEU A 6 -7.05 -6.20 -3.22
C LEU A 6 -7.53 -4.83 -2.74
N TYR A 7 -6.64 -4.09 -2.09
CA TYR A 7 -6.86 -2.70 -1.71
C TYR A 7 -5.79 -1.85 -2.41
N ILE A 8 -6.22 -0.96 -3.31
CA ILE A 8 -5.30 -0.22 -4.19
C ILE A 8 -5.90 1.12 -4.61
N ALA A 9 -5.05 2.15 -4.68
CA ALA A 9 -5.36 3.39 -5.38
C ALA A 9 -4.94 3.27 -6.85
N ALA A 10 -5.79 3.71 -7.76
CA ALA A 10 -5.52 3.73 -9.19
C ALA A 10 -6.06 5.03 -9.79
N SER A 11 -5.43 5.50 -10.87
CA SER A 11 -5.96 6.56 -11.70
C SER A 11 -7.26 6.12 -12.36
N ILE A 12 -8.02 7.08 -12.90
CA ILE A 12 -9.32 6.81 -13.55
C ILE A 12 -9.21 5.88 -14.77
N ASP A 13 -8.04 5.88 -15.41
CA ASP A 13 -7.66 5.03 -16.54
C ASP A 13 -6.92 3.75 -16.11
N GLY A 14 -6.82 3.46 -14.81
CA GLY A 14 -6.42 2.16 -14.28
C GLY A 14 -4.92 1.96 -14.03
N TYR A 15 -4.13 3.03 -14.01
CA TYR A 15 -2.70 2.98 -13.70
C TYR A 15 -2.45 3.23 -12.21
N ILE A 16 -1.42 2.57 -11.66
CA ILE A 16 -1.08 2.64 -10.23
C ILE A 16 0.21 3.43 -9.95
N ALA A 17 0.96 3.74 -10.99
CA ALA A 17 2.18 4.53 -10.96
C ALA A 17 2.42 5.13 -12.35
N ARG A 18 3.18 6.22 -12.41
CA ARG A 18 3.68 6.78 -13.67
C ARG A 18 4.75 5.87 -14.28
N GLU A 19 5.10 6.12 -15.54
CA GLU A 19 6.17 5.37 -16.24
C GLU A 19 7.52 5.44 -15.52
N ASN A 20 7.82 6.56 -14.86
CA ASN A 20 9.02 6.75 -14.04
C ASN A 20 8.90 6.13 -12.63
N GLY A 21 7.78 5.47 -12.31
CA GLY A 21 7.52 4.82 -11.02
C GLY A 21 7.00 5.76 -9.92
N LEU A 22 6.83 7.06 -10.18
CA LEU A 22 6.32 8.00 -9.18
C LEU A 22 4.82 7.83 -8.96
N VAL A 23 4.40 8.12 -7.73
CA VAL A 23 3.02 8.11 -7.25
C VAL A 23 2.58 9.49 -6.72
N ASP A 24 3.25 10.55 -7.16
CA ASP A 24 3.05 11.96 -6.78
C ASP A 24 1.65 12.53 -7.10
N TRP A 25 0.85 11.81 -7.88
CA TRP A 25 -0.54 12.11 -8.20
C TRP A 25 -1.53 11.64 -7.12
N LEU A 26 -1.07 10.82 -6.17
CA LEU A 26 -1.87 10.47 -5.00
C LEU A 26 -1.93 11.71 -4.11
N ASP A 27 -3.05 12.42 -4.18
CA ASP A 27 -3.30 13.56 -3.32
C ASP A 27 -3.59 13.05 -1.91
N HIS A 28 -2.64 13.25 -1.01
CA HIS A 28 -2.77 12.85 0.38
C HIS A 28 -3.46 13.99 1.12
N ASP A 29 -4.79 13.97 1.19
CA ASP A 29 -5.45 14.57 2.34
C ASP A 29 -5.14 13.65 3.54
N VAL A 30 -3.93 13.83 4.08
CA VAL A 30 -3.15 12.84 4.85
C VAL A 30 -3.99 12.24 5.97
N GLU A 31 -4.74 13.07 6.70
CA GLU A 31 -5.50 12.65 7.89
C GLU A 31 -6.70 11.74 7.57
N LEU A 32 -7.44 12.01 6.48
CA LEU A 32 -8.64 11.23 6.12
C LEU A 32 -8.27 9.92 5.40
N GLY A 33 -7.16 9.92 4.66
CA GLY A 33 -6.63 8.75 3.98
C GLY A 33 -6.07 7.72 4.97
N GLU A 34 -5.25 8.17 5.91
CA GLU A 34 -4.63 7.33 6.94
C GLU A 34 -5.67 6.64 7.83
N TYR A 35 -6.65 7.39 8.35
CA TYR A 35 -7.70 6.82 9.22
C TYR A 35 -8.48 5.67 8.55
N LYS A 36 -8.74 5.77 7.24
CA LYS A 36 -9.48 4.74 6.49
C LYS A 36 -8.62 3.49 6.26
N VAL A 37 -7.32 3.68 5.99
CA VAL A 37 -6.37 2.58 5.84
C VAL A 37 -6.22 1.82 7.16
N ASP A 38 -6.13 2.52 8.28
CA ASP A 38 -5.95 1.92 9.61
C ASP A 38 -7.12 0.99 9.97
N ARG A 39 -8.35 1.48 9.80
CA ARG A 39 -9.57 0.69 10.02
C ARG A 39 -9.66 -0.53 9.11
N PHE A 40 -9.15 -0.42 7.88
CA PHE A 40 -9.09 -1.56 6.98
C PHE A 40 -8.05 -2.58 7.45
N LEU A 41 -6.85 -2.13 7.80
CA LEU A 41 -5.75 -2.98 8.26
C LEU A 41 -6.07 -3.73 9.56
N GLU A 42 -6.90 -3.17 10.46
CA GLU A 42 -7.43 -3.85 11.65
C GLU A 42 -8.16 -5.17 11.31
N GLN A 43 -8.66 -5.32 10.08
CA GLN A 43 -9.39 -6.51 9.61
C GLN A 43 -8.49 -7.52 8.86
N ILE A 44 -7.19 -7.23 8.71
CA ILE A 44 -6.28 -7.99 7.85
C ILE A 44 -5.27 -8.78 8.69
N ASP A 45 -5.25 -10.11 8.52
CA ASP A 45 -4.32 -10.98 9.26
C ASP A 45 -2.92 -11.06 8.63
N SER A 46 -2.76 -10.69 7.34
CA SER A 46 -1.51 -10.85 6.59
C SER A 46 -1.46 -9.96 5.35
N ILE A 47 -0.29 -9.44 5.02
CA ILE A 47 -0.06 -8.60 3.84
C ILE A 47 0.84 -9.34 2.84
N LEU A 48 0.47 -9.28 1.56
CA LEU A 48 1.24 -9.82 0.43
C LEU A 48 1.51 -8.70 -0.58
N ILE A 49 2.77 -8.43 -0.88
CA ILE A 49 3.18 -7.41 -1.86
C ILE A 49 4.29 -7.89 -2.79
N GLY A 50 4.43 -7.26 -3.96
CA GLY A 50 5.53 -7.51 -4.88
C GLY A 50 6.80 -6.75 -4.50
N ARG A 51 7.95 -7.16 -5.06
CA ARG A 51 9.26 -6.52 -4.81
C ARG A 51 9.26 -5.02 -5.11
N LYS A 52 8.70 -4.60 -6.25
CA LYS A 52 8.67 -3.18 -6.65
C LYS A 52 7.94 -2.32 -5.63
N THR A 53 6.79 -2.78 -5.14
CA THR A 53 6.01 -2.10 -4.09
C THR A 53 6.79 -2.03 -2.79
N TYR A 54 7.43 -3.14 -2.37
CA TYR A 54 8.27 -3.16 -1.16
C TYR A 54 9.42 -2.15 -1.24
N THR A 55 10.14 -2.12 -2.36
CA THR A 55 11.26 -1.19 -2.58
C THR A 55 10.79 0.26 -2.61
N GLY A 56 9.68 0.57 -3.30
CA GLY A 56 9.12 1.92 -3.33
C GLY A 56 8.71 2.43 -1.96
N LEU A 57 8.01 1.59 -1.18
CA LEU A 57 7.61 1.95 0.19
C LEU A 57 8.80 2.13 1.14
N SER A 58 9.91 1.42 0.93
CA SER A 58 11.13 1.59 1.74
C SER A 58 11.85 2.92 1.46
N GLN A 59 11.56 3.56 0.32
CA GLN A 59 12.15 4.85 -0.08
C GLN A 59 11.29 6.04 0.33
N LEU A 60 9.97 5.83 0.48
CA LEU A 60 9.07 6.78 1.13
C LEU A 60 9.39 6.78 2.63
N ASN A 61 9.45 7.96 3.26
CA ASN A 61 9.93 8.13 4.64
C ASN A 61 9.35 7.07 5.59
N HIS A 62 10.22 6.48 6.43
CA HIS A 62 9.92 5.41 7.39
C HIS A 62 8.71 5.62 8.33
N ALA A 63 8.13 6.82 8.38
CA ALA A 63 6.98 7.14 9.20
C ALA A 63 5.70 6.43 8.71
N ASP A 64 5.55 6.22 7.40
CA ASP A 64 4.34 5.64 6.80
C ASP A 64 4.26 4.11 6.96
N PHE A 65 5.36 3.48 7.41
CA PHE A 65 5.46 2.04 7.60
C PHE A 65 5.20 1.59 9.06
N ARG A 66 4.81 2.51 9.95
CA ARG A 66 4.51 2.18 11.37
C ARG A 66 3.30 1.24 11.54
N TYR A 67 2.61 0.92 10.46
CA TYR A 67 1.38 0.11 10.45
C TYR A 67 1.56 -1.41 10.37
N VAL A 68 2.78 -1.94 10.46
CA VAL A 68 3.03 -3.37 10.16
C VAL A 68 3.60 -4.15 11.36
N PRO A 69 2.80 -4.47 12.39
CA PRO A 69 3.03 -5.68 13.17
C PRO A 69 2.53 -6.95 12.44
N LEU A 70 1.88 -6.79 11.28
CA LEU A 70 1.32 -7.89 10.51
C LEU A 70 2.41 -8.67 9.75
N PRO A 71 2.26 -10.00 9.60
CA PRO A 71 3.13 -10.79 8.74
C PRO A 71 3.14 -10.25 7.31
N LEU A 72 4.27 -9.67 6.89
CA LEU A 72 4.51 -9.18 5.53
C LEU A 72 5.25 -10.24 4.71
N ARG A 73 4.71 -10.59 3.55
CA ARG A 73 5.39 -11.44 2.57
C ARG A 73 5.65 -10.67 1.29
N VAL A 74 6.93 -10.63 0.89
CA VAL A 74 7.36 -10.06 -0.39
C VAL A 74 7.51 -11.18 -1.41
N LEU A 75 6.80 -11.09 -2.51
CA LEU A 75 6.91 -12.07 -3.60
C LEU A 75 8.17 -11.81 -4.43
N PRO A 76 8.89 -12.86 -4.86
CA PRO A 76 10.17 -12.74 -5.57
C PRO A 76 10.04 -12.37 -7.07
N VAL A 77 8.82 -12.15 -7.56
CA VAL A 77 8.54 -11.79 -8.97
C VAL A 77 8.97 -10.36 -9.28
#